data_AF-A0A9P0U1A5-F1
#
_entry.id   AF-A0A9P0U1A5-F1
#
_cell.length_a   1.000
_cell.length_b   1.000
_cell.length_c   1.000
_cell.angle_alpha   90.00
_cell.angle_beta   90.00
_cell.angle_gamma   90.00
#
_symmetry.space_group_name_H-M   'P 1'
#
loop_
_entity.id
_entity.type
_entity.pdbx_description
1 polymer ?
#
loop_
_entity_poly.entity_id
_entity_poly.type
_entity_poly.pdbx_seq_one_letter_code
_entity_poly.pdbx_strand_id
1 'polypeptide(L)'
;MNPLSQIVRAARPIYRTFSTCVPSASQAKEIPTTGLCFELSEEQKALQELARKFTRDEIIPVAAQYDKSGEYPWPIVKKAWELGLMNGHIPEHCGGVGNLGVFEECLIGEEFSFGCSGIGTAVGGTNLGVSYWDYQNF
;
A
#
# COMPACT_ATOMS: atom_id res chain seq x y z
N MET A 1 21.97 -21.00 -17.15
CA MET A 1 21.51 -20.99 -15.75
C MET A 1 22.06 -19.73 -15.09
N ASN A 2 21.20 -18.78 -14.75
CA ASN A 2 21.60 -17.45 -14.28
C ASN A 2 21.95 -17.49 -12.77
N PRO A 3 23.12 -17.00 -12.33
CA PRO A 3 23.56 -17.01 -10.93
C PRO A 3 22.65 -16.26 -9.95
N LEU A 4 21.68 -15.46 -10.43
CA LEU A 4 20.71 -14.75 -9.58
C LEU A 4 19.59 -15.65 -9.02
N SER A 5 19.29 -16.80 -9.64
CA SER A 5 18.24 -17.71 -9.13
C SER A 5 18.67 -18.51 -7.90
N GLN A 6 19.97 -18.57 -7.62
CA GLN A 6 20.54 -19.25 -6.45
C GLN A 6 20.44 -18.40 -5.18
N ILE A 7 20.45 -17.07 -5.31
CA ILE A 7 20.38 -16.14 -4.18
C ILE A 7 18.95 -16.08 -3.62
N VAL A 8 17.94 -16.09 -4.49
CA VAL A 8 16.52 -16.12 -4.09
C VAL A 8 16.13 -17.44 -3.40
N ARG A 9 16.83 -18.54 -3.72
CA ARG A 9 16.59 -19.86 -3.12
C ARG A 9 17.25 -20.03 -1.74
N ALA A 10 18.25 -19.22 -1.41
CA ALA A 10 18.99 -19.27 -0.14
C ALA A 10 18.35 -18.45 0.99
N ALA A 11 17.47 -17.48 0.68
CA ALA A 11 16.80 -16.64 1.68
C ALA A 11 15.57 -17.29 2.36
N ARG A 12 15.36 -18.59 2.15
CA ARG A 12 14.14 -19.31 2.55
C ARG A 12 14.07 -19.99 3.94
N PRO A 13 14.92 -19.71 4.96
CA PRO A 13 14.71 -20.33 6.28
C PRO A 13 14.60 -19.33 7.46
N ILE A 14 13.73 -18.31 7.40
CA ILE A 14 13.43 -17.47 8.59
C ILE A 14 11.98 -17.62 9.08
N TYR A 15 11.04 -18.12 8.27
CA TYR A 15 9.62 -18.20 8.65
C TYR A 15 9.18 -19.54 9.29
N ARG A 16 10.05 -20.27 10.00
CA ARG A 16 9.70 -21.63 10.51
C ARG A 16 9.85 -21.90 11.99
N THR A 17 9.72 -20.89 12.86
CA THR A 17 9.57 -21.12 14.31
C THR A 17 8.66 -20.09 14.97
N PHE A 18 7.36 -20.23 14.77
CA PHE A 18 6.36 -19.94 15.79
C PHE A 18 5.37 -21.11 15.82
N SER A 19 5.86 -22.22 16.37
CA SER A 19 5.00 -23.31 16.84
C SER A 19 4.52 -22.96 18.25
N THR A 20 3.25 -23.27 18.50
CA THR A 20 2.52 -23.25 19.78
C THR A 20 2.14 -21.90 20.37
N CYS A 21 1.16 -21.25 19.73
CA CYS A 21 -0.11 -20.85 20.34
C CYS A 21 -0.90 -20.06 19.29
N VAL A 22 -1.68 -20.76 18.48
CA VAL A 22 -2.74 -20.12 17.70
C VAL A 22 -3.84 -19.79 18.72
N PRO A 23 -4.11 -18.52 19.07
CA PRO A 23 -5.35 -18.22 19.76
C PRO A 23 -6.46 -18.66 18.81
N SER A 24 -7.41 -19.45 19.32
CA SER A 24 -8.50 -20.02 18.54
C SER A 24 -9.06 -18.97 17.60
N ALA A 25 -9.24 -19.33 16.33
CA ALA A 25 -9.90 -18.52 15.33
C ALA A 25 -11.31 -18.16 15.84
N SER A 26 -11.42 -17.06 16.58
CA SER A 26 -12.66 -16.59 17.16
C SER A 26 -13.02 -15.31 16.42
N GLN A 27 -13.94 -15.50 15.47
CA GLN A 27 -14.81 -14.50 14.86
C GLN A 27 -14.25 -13.77 13.64
N ALA A 28 -14.02 -14.49 12.54
CA ALA A 28 -14.25 -13.90 11.22
C ALA A 28 -15.78 -13.71 11.08
N LYS A 29 -16.23 -12.46 11.09
CA LYS A 29 -17.65 -12.09 10.98
C LYS A 29 -18.13 -12.51 9.59
N GLU A 30 -19.14 -13.39 9.50
CA GLU A 30 -19.73 -13.79 8.21
C GLU A 30 -20.21 -12.54 7.47
N ILE A 31 -19.67 -12.30 6.27
CA ILE A 31 -20.11 -11.20 5.40
C ILE A 31 -21.51 -11.57 4.90
N PRO A 32 -22.55 -10.78 5.17
CA PRO A 32 -23.91 -11.13 4.79
C PRO A 32 -24.03 -11.25 3.27
N THR A 33 -24.43 -12.44 2.81
CA THR A 33 -24.50 -12.81 1.38
C THR A 33 -25.70 -12.23 0.63
N THR A 34 -26.52 -11.42 1.31
CA THR A 34 -27.73 -10.80 0.75
C THR A 34 -27.83 -9.35 1.21
N GLY A 35 -27.52 -8.40 0.31
CA GLY A 35 -27.58 -6.95 0.57
C GLY A 35 -26.32 -6.20 0.13
N LEU A 36 -26.28 -4.89 0.41
CA LEU A 36 -25.07 -4.06 0.25
C LEU A 36 -24.20 -4.20 1.50
N CYS A 37 -22.92 -4.53 1.32
CA CYS A 37 -21.93 -4.59 2.41
C CYS A 37 -21.01 -3.37 2.32
N PHE A 38 -20.91 -2.59 3.41
CA PHE A 38 -20.04 -1.42 3.54
C PHE A 38 -18.88 -1.66 4.53
N GLU A 39 -18.77 -2.86 5.08
CA GLU A 39 -17.69 -3.23 5.98
C GLU A 39 -16.42 -3.48 5.16
N LEU A 40 -15.30 -2.88 5.58
CA LEU A 40 -14.00 -3.15 4.98
C LEU A 40 -13.54 -4.57 5.30
N SER A 41 -12.87 -5.21 4.34
CA SER A 41 -12.17 -6.46 4.61
C SER A 41 -11.04 -6.24 5.63
N GLU A 42 -10.60 -7.30 6.30
CA GLU A 42 -9.48 -7.19 7.25
C GLU A 42 -8.19 -6.73 6.57
N GLU A 43 -7.99 -7.09 5.30
CA GLU A 43 -6.86 -6.62 4.49
C GLU A 43 -6.97 -5.12 4.16
N GLN A 44 -8.17 -4.65 3.80
CA GLN A 44 -8.45 -3.22 3.59
C GLN A 44 -8.27 -2.40 4.88
N LYS A 45 -8.69 -2.93 6.03
CA LYS A 45 -8.47 -2.29 7.34
C LYS A 45 -6.99 -2.20 7.68
N ALA A 46 -6.23 -3.28 7.45
CA ALA A 46 -4.79 -3.29 7.67
C ALA A 46 -4.07 -2.29 6.76
N LEU A 47 -4.47 -2.21 5.48
CA LEU A 47 -3.95 -1.23 4.53
C LEU A 47 -4.26 0.21 4.96
N GLN A 48 -5.51 0.48 5.37
CA GLN A 48 -5.92 1.78 5.86
C GLN A 48 -5.11 2.19 7.11
N GLU A 49 -4.92 1.28 8.07
CA GLU A 49 -4.14 1.58 9.28
C GLU A 49 -2.65 1.81 8.97
N LEU A 50 -2.09 1.06 8.02
CA LEU A 50 -0.72 1.28 7.56
C LEU A 50 -0.57 2.68 6.93
N ALA A 51 -1.49 3.06 6.04
CA ALA A 51 -1.50 4.38 5.41
C ALA A 51 -1.67 5.50 6.45
N ARG A 52 -2.60 5.33 7.40
CA ARG A 52 -2.85 6.25 8.51
C ARG A 52 -1.61 6.47 9.38
N LYS A 53 -0.93 5.39 9.74
CA LYS A 53 0.31 5.43 10.52
C LYS A 53 1.40 6.16 9.74
N PHE A 54 1.57 5.84 8.47
CA PHE A 54 2.53 6.54 7.60
C PHE A 54 2.23 8.04 7.51
N THR A 55 0.97 8.43 7.29
CA THR A 55 0.57 9.83 7.26
C THR A 55 0.93 10.54 8.56
N ARG A 56 0.60 9.94 9.71
CA ARG A 56 0.85 10.53 11.03
C ARG A 56 2.33 10.72 11.32
N ASP A 57 3.14 9.71 11.01
CA ASP A 57 4.53 9.66 11.40
C ASP A 57 5.44 10.40 10.40
N GLU A 58 5.08 10.41 9.11
CA GLU A 58 5.97 10.85 8.03
C GLU A 58 5.46 12.07 7.24
N ILE A 59 4.14 12.24 7.07
CA ILE A 59 3.57 13.34 6.27
C ILE A 59 3.26 14.56 7.14
N ILE A 60 2.47 14.39 8.20
CA ILE A 60 2.00 15.50 9.06
C ILE A 60 3.14 16.37 9.60
N PRO A 61 4.26 15.81 10.11
CA PRO A 61 5.31 16.62 10.73
C PRO A 61 6.00 17.59 9.76
N VAL A 62 6.01 17.27 8.46
CA VAL A 62 6.75 18.02 7.43
C VAL A 62 5.84 18.76 6.45
N ALA A 63 4.52 18.53 6.51
CA ALA A 63 3.53 19.12 5.61
C ALA A 63 3.65 20.65 5.49
N ALA A 64 3.71 21.36 6.62
CA ALA A 64 3.79 22.82 6.63
C ALA A 64 5.12 23.38 6.08
N GLN A 65 6.20 22.60 6.15
CA GLN A 65 7.49 22.98 5.58
C GLN A 65 7.46 22.83 4.05
N TYR A 66 6.94 21.72 3.55
CA TYR A 66 6.83 21.48 2.10
C TYR A 66 5.85 22.44 1.43
N ASP A 67 4.74 22.79 2.09
CA ASP A 67 3.81 23.80 1.60
C ASP A 67 4.47 25.18 1.43
N LYS A 68 5.24 25.62 2.43
CA LYS A 68 5.94 26.93 2.38
C LYS A 68 7.09 26.97 1.39
N SER A 69 7.84 25.88 1.25
CA SER A 69 9.04 25.83 0.41
C SER A 69 8.73 25.51 -1.05
N GLY A 70 7.64 24.80 -1.32
CA GLY A 70 7.32 24.29 -2.66
C GLY A 70 8.28 23.19 -3.14
N GLU A 71 9.13 22.66 -2.26
CA GLU A 71 10.06 21.58 -2.59
C GLU A 71 9.32 20.27 -2.84
N TYR A 72 9.86 19.43 -3.74
CA TYR A 72 9.27 18.12 -4.00
C TYR A 72 9.64 17.11 -2.88
N PRO A 73 8.67 16.40 -2.28
CA PRO A 73 8.88 15.58 -1.08
C PRO A 73 9.51 14.20 -1.39
N TRP A 74 10.65 14.18 -2.07
CA TRP A 74 11.37 12.95 -2.44
C TRP A 74 11.59 11.95 -1.30
N PRO A 75 11.94 12.37 -0.06
CA PRO A 75 12.10 11.43 1.05
C PRO A 75 10.81 10.67 1.37
N ILE A 76 9.66 11.35 1.33
CA ILE A 76 8.35 10.75 1.60
C ILE A 76 7.96 9.80 0.48
N VAL A 77 8.14 10.22 -0.77
CA VAL A 77 7.85 9.40 -1.96
C VAL A 77 8.62 8.08 -1.91
N LYS A 78 9.92 8.12 -1.58
CA LYS A 78 10.75 6.92 -1.48
C LYS A 78 10.30 5.98 -0.35
N LYS A 79 9.96 6.52 0.82
CA LYS A 79 9.43 5.71 1.92
C LYS A 79 8.07 5.08 1.58
N ALA A 80 7.19 5.84 0.94
CA ALA A 80 5.89 5.32 0.49
C ALA A 80 6.06 4.19 -0.54
N TRP A 81 7.07 4.28 -1.42
CA TRP A 81 7.45 3.21 -2.35
C TRP A 81 7.92 1.95 -1.63
N GLU A 82 8.83 2.09 -0.66
CA GLU A 82 9.36 0.96 0.14
C GLU A 82 8.27 0.22 0.93
N LEU A 83 7.24 0.94 1.37
CA LEU A 83 6.08 0.39 2.09
C LEU A 83 4.99 -0.18 1.17
N GLY A 84 5.12 -0.05 -0.14
CA GLY A 84 4.11 -0.51 -1.10
C GLY A 84 2.81 0.31 -1.09
N LEU A 85 2.85 1.57 -0.63
CA LEU A 85 1.68 2.46 -0.56
C LEU A 85 1.47 3.28 -1.85
N MET A 86 2.08 2.88 -2.95
CA MET A 86 1.95 3.53 -4.25
C MET A 86 2.05 2.50 -5.38
N ASN A 87 1.37 2.76 -6.49
CA ASN A 87 1.35 1.91 -7.68
C ASN A 87 0.95 0.44 -7.40
N GLY A 88 0.02 0.24 -6.45
CA GLY A 88 -0.40 -1.09 -6.02
C GLY A 88 -1.10 -1.93 -7.10
N HIS A 89 -1.72 -1.27 -8.08
CA HIS A 89 -2.40 -1.92 -9.20
C HIS A 89 -1.44 -2.48 -10.26
N ILE A 90 -0.13 -2.15 -10.22
CA ILE A 90 0.81 -2.66 -11.22
C ILE A 90 0.85 -4.20 -11.15
N PRO A 91 0.68 -4.91 -12.28
CA PRO A 91 0.74 -6.36 -12.30
C PRO A 91 2.08 -6.93 -11.81
N GLU A 92 2.04 -8.13 -11.22
CA GLU A 92 3.23 -8.81 -10.69
C GLU A 92 4.32 -9.04 -11.75
N HIS A 93 3.94 -9.28 -13.02
CA HIS A 93 4.89 -9.49 -14.12
C HIS A 93 5.73 -8.25 -14.45
N CYS A 94 5.24 -7.07 -14.07
CA CYS A 94 5.95 -5.79 -14.14
C CYS A 94 6.72 -5.46 -12.85
N GLY A 95 6.71 -6.36 -11.86
CA GLY A 95 7.34 -6.15 -10.55
C GLY A 95 6.48 -5.35 -9.56
N GLY A 96 5.18 -5.19 -9.83
CA GLY A 96 4.22 -4.58 -8.92
C GLY A 96 3.61 -5.57 -7.92
N VAL A 97 2.73 -5.06 -7.05
CA VAL A 97 2.05 -5.87 -6.01
C VAL A 97 0.86 -6.65 -6.60
N GLY A 98 0.25 -6.14 -7.68
CA GLY A 98 -0.74 -6.85 -8.51
C GLY A 98 -2.10 -7.13 -7.87
N ASN A 99 -2.31 -6.79 -6.60
CA ASN A 99 -3.50 -7.19 -5.83
C ASN A 99 -4.31 -6.01 -5.24
N LEU A 100 -3.93 -4.76 -5.50
CA LEU A 100 -4.67 -3.58 -5.03
C LEU A 100 -5.49 -2.97 -6.17
N GLY A 101 -6.79 -2.77 -5.95
CA GLY A 101 -7.69 -2.13 -6.89
C GLY A 101 -7.88 -0.64 -6.62
N VAL A 102 -8.79 -0.03 -7.38
CA VAL A 102 -9.13 1.40 -7.25
C VAL A 102 -9.64 1.75 -5.86
N PHE A 103 -10.36 0.83 -5.21
CA PHE A 103 -10.91 1.08 -3.88
C PHE A 103 -9.82 1.13 -2.80
N GLU A 104 -8.85 0.23 -2.86
CA GLU A 104 -7.67 0.24 -1.99
C GLU A 104 -6.86 1.54 -2.18
N GLU A 105 -6.75 2.05 -3.41
CA GLU A 105 -6.15 3.35 -3.67
C GLU A 105 -6.94 4.51 -3.06
N CYS A 106 -8.28 4.45 -3.06
CA CYS A 106 -9.10 5.44 -2.37
C CYS A 106 -8.84 5.44 -0.86
N LEU A 107 -8.71 4.26 -0.24
CA LEU A 107 -8.41 4.14 1.20
C LEU A 107 -7.04 4.75 1.54
N ILE A 108 -6.02 4.48 0.73
CA ILE A 108 -4.69 5.08 0.92
C ILE A 108 -4.74 6.60 0.68
N GLY A 109 -5.37 7.02 -0.41
CA GLY A 109 -5.44 8.42 -0.82
C GLY A 109 -6.18 9.31 0.18
N GLU A 110 -7.24 8.79 0.82
CA GLU A 110 -7.96 9.47 1.90
C GLU A 110 -7.03 9.76 3.08
N GLU A 111 -6.29 8.75 3.54
CA GLU A 111 -5.36 8.88 4.66
C GLU A 111 -4.19 9.82 4.33
N PHE A 112 -3.66 9.82 3.11
CA PHE A 112 -2.62 10.77 2.71
C PHE A 112 -3.14 12.21 2.66
N SER A 113 -4.33 12.39 2.09
CA SER A 113 -4.97 13.70 1.95
C SER A 113 -5.34 14.31 3.30
N PHE A 114 -5.62 13.47 4.30
CA PHE A 114 -5.81 13.91 5.69
C PHE A 114 -4.58 14.63 6.25
N GLY A 115 -3.37 14.16 5.91
CA GLY A 115 -2.12 14.79 6.36
C GLY A 115 -1.73 16.00 5.52
N CYS A 116 -1.67 15.84 4.20
CA CYS A 116 -1.35 16.91 3.25
C CYS A 116 -1.79 16.52 1.84
N SER A 117 -2.75 17.24 1.27
CA SER A 117 -3.23 17.00 -0.10
C SER A 117 -2.16 17.21 -1.18
N GLY A 118 -1.21 18.12 -0.96
CA GLY A 118 -0.09 18.35 -1.88
C GLY A 118 0.86 17.14 -1.96
N ILE A 119 1.32 16.67 -0.80
CA ILE A 119 2.17 15.46 -0.71
C ILE A 119 1.39 14.23 -1.18
N GLY A 120 0.11 14.10 -0.78
CA GLY A 120 -0.77 13.02 -1.23
C GLY A 120 -0.91 12.98 -2.76
N THR A 121 -1.04 14.14 -3.41
CA THR A 121 -1.04 14.24 -4.87
C THR A 121 0.31 13.86 -5.48
N ALA A 122 1.43 14.24 -4.86
CA ALA A 122 2.76 13.86 -5.35
C ALA A 122 2.99 12.35 -5.30
N VAL A 123 2.51 11.69 -4.24
CA VAL A 123 2.63 10.23 -4.04
C VAL A 123 1.64 9.46 -4.91
N GLY A 124 0.36 9.84 -4.89
CA GLY A 124 -0.71 9.13 -5.61
C GLY A 124 -0.81 9.49 -7.10
N GLY A 125 -0.29 10.65 -7.52
CA GLY A 125 -0.38 11.12 -8.90
C GLY A 125 0.29 10.21 -9.92
N THR A 126 1.31 9.44 -9.51
CA THR A 126 1.93 8.43 -10.38
C THR A 126 0.95 7.33 -10.78
N ASN A 127 -0.03 7.00 -9.93
CA ASN A 127 -1.04 5.99 -10.26
C ASN A 127 -1.83 6.35 -11.52
N LEU A 128 -2.13 7.64 -11.74
CA LEU A 128 -2.86 8.11 -12.93
C LEU A 128 -2.06 7.91 -14.23
N GLY A 129 -0.74 8.05 -14.16
CA GLY A 129 0.14 7.84 -15.31
C GLY A 129 0.28 6.36 -15.67
N VAL A 130 0.34 5.50 -14.66
CA VAL A 130 0.56 4.06 -14.84
C VAL A 130 -0.73 3.34 -15.25
N SER A 131 -1.87 3.73 -14.70
CA SER A 131 -3.16 3.11 -15.02
C SER A 131 -3.54 3.25 -16.49
N TYR A 132 -3.08 4.29 -17.20
CA TYR A 132 -3.27 4.41 -18.65
C TYR A 132 -2.55 3.30 -19.46
N TRP A 133 -1.44 2.79 -18.93
CA TRP A 133 -0.67 1.72 -19.57
C TRP A 133 -1.35 0.36 -19.43
N ASP A 134 -2.00 0.12 -18.29
CA ASP A 134 -2.76 -1.10 -18.01
C ASP A 134 -3.94 -1.25 -18.99
N TYR A 135 -4.73 -0.20 -19.23
CA TYR A 135 -5.88 -0.24 -20.15
C TYR A 135 -5.54 -0.52 -21.63
N GLN A 136 -4.28 -0.33 -22.05
CA GLN A 136 -3.86 -0.54 -23.44
C GLN A 136 -3.30 -1.95 -23.70
N ASN A 137 -2.94 -2.69 -22.64
CA ASN A 137 -2.25 -3.98 -22.73
C ASN A 137 -3.09 -5.17 -22.20
N PHE A 138 -4.37 -4.94 -21.90
CA PHE A 138 -5.37 -5.96 -21.57
C PHE A 138 -6.55 -5.94 -22.53
#